data_AF-A0A8T5REP6-F1
#
_entry.id   AF-A0A8T5REP6-F1
#
_cell.length_a   1.000
_cell.length_b   1.000
_cell.length_c   1.000
_cell.angle_alpha   90.00
_cell.angle_beta   90.00
_cell.angle_gamma   90.00
#
_symmetry.space_group_name_H-M   'P 1'
#
loop_
_entity.id
_entity.type
_entity.pdbx_description
1 polymer ?
#
loop_
_entity_poly.entity_id
_entity_poly.type
_entity_poly.pdbx_seq_one_letter_code
_entity_poly.pdbx_strand_id
1 'polypeptide(L)'
;MDLNIEDLSKSIEEFQSKMDLFSSILEKFGLDIITKMGQTNLKITQLTDKISGLDKATIDIKGLIPQLSNVIENQKVLENELDLIKTLLKNMGQISSIKKEVENSVDRDETATSKKELIFNQLNGLKEDLEDLDDPLIVKPILEQVKEDIFEFTGGHRILYEISQFINRLNLSSSLDDLMDEEDSTSITIKNQLMEKITFWINKLMFKN
;
A
#
# COMPACT_ATOMS: atom_id res chain seq x y z
N MET A 1 79.18 41.15 -29.10
CA MET A 1 77.87 41.70 -28.69
C MET A 1 76.76 40.70 -28.98
N ASP A 2 77.09 39.40 -29.05
CA ASP A 2 76.23 38.33 -29.61
C ASP A 2 75.55 37.47 -28.54
N LEU A 3 76.04 37.49 -27.29
CA LEU A 3 75.48 36.74 -26.16
C LEU A 3 74.02 37.11 -25.84
N ASN A 4 73.60 38.35 -26.10
CA ASN A 4 72.21 38.80 -25.83
C ASN A 4 71.20 38.37 -26.90
N ILE A 5 71.64 38.05 -28.12
CA ILE A 5 70.73 37.67 -29.22
C ILE A 5 70.37 36.19 -29.11
N GLU A 6 71.32 35.35 -28.71
CA GLU A 6 71.14 33.91 -28.53
C GLU A 6 70.23 33.59 -27.32
N ASP A 7 70.41 34.29 -26.19
CA ASP A 7 69.52 34.19 -25.02
C ASP A 7 68.10 34.68 -25.32
N LEU A 8 67.95 35.74 -26.12
CA LEU A 8 66.64 36.22 -26.58
C LEU A 8 65.96 35.21 -27.51
N SER A 9 66.71 34.61 -28.43
CA SER A 9 66.21 33.57 -29.34
C SER A 9 65.69 32.36 -28.57
N LYS A 10 66.46 31.90 -27.57
CA LYS A 10 66.06 30.78 -26.71
C LYS A 10 64.81 31.09 -25.88
N SER A 11 64.69 32.32 -25.36
CA SER A 11 63.49 32.75 -24.62
C SER A 11 62.25 32.81 -25.51
N ILE A 12 62.38 33.20 -26.78
CA ILE A 12 61.29 33.20 -27.76
C ILE A 12 60.86 31.76 -28.10
N GLU A 13 61.80 30.84 -28.29
CA GLU A 13 61.49 29.42 -28.52
C GLU A 13 60.78 28.78 -27.33
N GLU A 14 61.23 29.05 -26.10
CA GLU A 14 60.55 28.59 -24.88
C GLU A 14 59.14 29.17 -24.73
N PHE A 15 58.95 30.45 -25.10
CA PHE A 15 57.64 31.08 -25.10
C PHE A 15 56.71 30.43 -26.13
N GLN A 16 57.20 30.17 -27.34
CA GLN A 16 56.43 29.54 -28.39
C GLN A 16 56.02 28.11 -28.01
N SER A 17 56.94 27.33 -27.43
CA SER A 17 56.62 25.98 -26.92
C SER A 17 55.55 26.00 -25.82
N LYS A 18 55.60 26.98 -24.90
CA LYS A 18 54.56 27.17 -23.88
C LYS A 18 53.23 27.59 -24.50
N MET A 19 53.26 28.42 -25.54
CA MET A 19 52.06 28.84 -26.27
C MET A 19 51.41 27.68 -27.02
N ASP A 20 52.21 26.80 -27.63
CA ASP A 20 51.73 25.59 -28.30
C ASP A 20 51.12 24.60 -27.28
N LEU A 21 51.76 24.45 -26.12
CA LEU A 21 51.22 23.64 -25.03
C LEU A 21 49.89 24.19 -24.51
N PHE A 22 49.80 25.53 -24.35
CA PHE A 22 48.58 26.21 -23.96
C PHE A 22 47.47 26.05 -25.02
N SER A 23 47.80 26.16 -26.31
CA SER A 23 46.85 25.94 -27.41
C SER A 23 46.29 24.52 -27.37
N SER A 24 47.15 23.51 -27.19
CA SER A 24 46.72 22.10 -27.03
C SER A 24 45.85 21.89 -25.78
N ILE A 25 46.13 22.57 -24.66
CA ILE A 25 45.28 22.50 -23.46
C ILE A 25 43.91 23.12 -23.74
N LEU A 26 43.86 24.27 -24.42
CA LEU A 26 42.62 24.95 -24.76
C LEU A 26 41.76 24.14 -25.74
N GLU A 27 42.38 23.48 -26.72
CA GLU A 27 41.70 22.58 -27.65
C GLU A 27 41.09 21.38 -26.93
N LYS A 28 41.86 20.71 -26.07
CA LYS A 28 41.36 19.57 -25.26
C LYS A 28 40.24 20.00 -24.32
N PHE A 29 40.37 21.16 -23.69
CA PHE A 29 39.35 21.70 -22.80
C PHE A 29 38.06 22.04 -23.56
N GLY A 30 38.17 22.66 -24.74
CA GLY A 30 37.04 22.92 -25.63
C GLY A 30 36.33 21.63 -26.04
N LEU A 31 37.07 20.60 -26.43
CA LEU A 31 36.52 19.30 -26.81
C LEU A 31 35.82 18.59 -25.63
N ASP A 32 36.41 18.63 -24.43
CA ASP A 32 35.80 18.05 -23.23
C ASP A 32 34.50 18.77 -22.84
N ILE A 33 34.48 20.11 -22.95
CA ILE A 33 33.25 20.90 -22.74
C ILE A 33 32.17 20.51 -23.75
N ILE A 34 32.49 20.48 -25.05
CA ILE A 34 31.52 20.12 -26.10
C ILE A 34 30.98 18.71 -25.85
N THR A 35 31.85 17.78 -25.49
CA THR A 35 31.46 16.39 -25.20
C THR A 35 30.54 16.30 -23.98
N LYS A 36 30.92 16.93 -22.86
CA LYS A 36 30.10 16.95 -21.63
C LYS A 36 28.78 17.68 -21.82
N MET A 37 28.76 18.76 -22.60
CA MET A 37 27.55 19.49 -22.92
C MET A 37 26.61 18.64 -23.79
N GLY A 38 27.15 17.93 -24.78
CA GLY A 38 26.39 16.98 -25.59
C GLY A 38 25.78 15.84 -24.76
N GLN A 39 26.57 15.23 -23.87
CA GLN A 39 26.08 14.20 -22.94
C GLN A 39 25.00 14.73 -21.99
N THR A 40 25.19 15.94 -21.47
CA THR A 40 24.20 16.60 -20.60
C THR A 40 22.91 16.88 -21.35
N ASN A 41 22.98 17.38 -22.59
CA ASN A 41 21.80 17.65 -23.41
C ASN A 41 20.99 16.38 -23.70
N LEU A 42 21.69 15.27 -23.99
CA LEU A 42 21.05 13.97 -24.18
C LEU A 42 20.35 13.49 -22.90
N LYS A 43 21.00 13.62 -21.72
CA LYS A 43 20.38 13.29 -20.43
C LYS A 43 19.16 14.16 -20.13
N ILE A 44 19.23 15.46 -20.41
CA ILE A 44 18.09 16.38 -20.24
C ILE A 44 16.93 15.93 -21.14
N THR A 45 17.19 15.62 -22.41
CA THR A 45 16.16 15.14 -23.35
C THR A 45 15.51 13.86 -22.84
N GLN A 46 16.30 12.88 -22.38
CA GLN A 46 15.78 11.64 -21.79
C GLN A 46 14.92 11.90 -20.54
N LEU A 47 15.31 12.86 -19.70
CA LEU A 47 14.51 13.24 -18.52
C LEU A 47 13.21 13.93 -18.94
N THR A 48 13.25 14.81 -19.94
CA THR A 48 12.07 15.45 -20.51
C THR A 48 11.08 14.44 -21.09
N ASP A 49 11.57 13.41 -21.80
CA ASP A 49 10.73 12.33 -22.33
C ASP A 49 10.08 11.52 -21.20
N LYS A 50 10.84 11.20 -20.15
CA LYS A 50 10.31 10.50 -18.96
C LYS A 50 9.25 11.32 -18.23
N ILE A 51 9.46 12.63 -18.07
CA ILE A 51 8.48 13.54 -17.46
C ILE A 51 7.21 13.57 -18.32
N SER A 52 7.33 13.69 -19.64
CA SER A 52 6.18 13.67 -20.55
C SER A 52 5.41 12.34 -20.47
N GLY A 53 6.11 11.22 -20.34
CA GLY A 53 5.50 9.91 -20.10
C GLY A 53 4.76 9.83 -18.76
N LEU A 54 5.33 10.40 -17.70
CA LEU A 54 4.72 10.45 -16.37
C LEU A 54 3.48 11.35 -16.34
N ASP A 55 3.51 12.50 -17.03
CA ASP A 55 2.37 13.39 -17.17
C ASP A 55 1.20 12.69 -17.87
N LYS A 56 1.50 11.94 -18.95
CA LYS A 56 0.50 11.14 -19.64
C LYS A 56 -0.10 10.06 -18.73
N ALA A 57 0.74 9.28 -18.05
CA ALA A 57 0.26 8.27 -17.10
C ALA A 57 -0.60 8.88 -15.99
N THR A 58 -0.26 10.09 -15.53
CA THR A 58 -1.05 10.82 -14.53
C THR A 58 -2.42 11.22 -15.07
N ILE A 59 -2.51 11.66 -16.32
CA ILE A 59 -3.78 11.96 -16.99
C ILE A 59 -4.63 10.69 -17.10
N ASP A 60 -4.03 9.58 -17.52
CA ASP A 60 -4.72 8.29 -17.67
C ASP A 60 -5.28 7.82 -16.31
N ILE A 61 -4.48 7.90 -15.24
CA ILE A 61 -4.93 7.58 -13.87
C ILE A 61 -6.08 8.47 -13.42
N LYS A 62 -6.01 9.78 -13.68
CA LYS A 62 -7.14 10.70 -13.39
C LYS A 62 -8.39 10.34 -14.18
N GLY A 63 -8.23 9.85 -15.41
CA GLY A 63 -9.31 9.34 -16.25
C GLY A 63 -9.99 8.07 -15.72
N LEU A 64 -9.31 7.27 -14.88
CA LEU A 64 -9.89 6.07 -14.27
C LEU A 64 -10.85 6.39 -13.10
N ILE A 65 -10.72 7.55 -12.46
CA ILE A 65 -11.58 7.97 -11.34
C ILE A 65 -13.08 7.90 -11.72
N PRO A 66 -13.55 8.54 -12.81
CA PRO A 66 -14.96 8.46 -13.21
C PRO A 66 -15.39 7.03 -13.58
N GLN A 67 -14.51 6.22 -14.18
CA GLN A 67 -14.82 4.82 -14.48
C GLN A 67 -15.03 4.01 -13.20
N LEU A 68 -14.18 4.23 -12.19
CA LEU A 68 -14.32 3.61 -10.89
C LEU A 68 -15.60 4.07 -10.18
N SER A 69 -15.94 5.36 -10.25
CA SER A 69 -17.21 5.87 -9.71
C SER A 69 -18.42 5.16 -10.33
N ASN A 70 -18.43 4.97 -11.65
CA ASN A 70 -19.49 4.22 -12.34
C ASN A 70 -19.56 2.76 -11.90
N VAL A 71 -18.40 2.10 -11.70
CA VAL A 71 -18.35 0.72 -11.19
C VAL A 71 -18.94 0.63 -9.78
N ILE A 72 -18.58 1.57 -8.90
CA ILE A 72 -19.12 1.63 -7.52
C ILE A 72 -20.63 1.89 -7.53
N GLU A 73 -21.13 2.76 -8.42
CA GLU A 73 -22.55 3.01 -8.57
C GLU A 73 -23.31 1.74 -9.04
N ASN A 74 -22.78 1.07 -10.06
CA ASN A 74 -23.34 -0.20 -10.53
C ASN A 74 -23.35 -1.28 -9.45
N GLN A 75 -22.30 -1.35 -8.62
CA GLN A 75 -22.26 -2.28 -7.48
C GLN A 75 -23.35 -1.99 -6.45
N LYS A 76 -23.61 -0.71 -6.13
CA LYS A 76 -24.71 -0.34 -5.23
C LYS A 76 -26.08 -0.70 -5.80
N VAL A 77 -26.28 -0.52 -7.11
CA VAL A 77 -27.52 -0.95 -7.77
C VAL A 77 -27.70 -2.46 -7.64
N LEU A 78 -26.64 -3.24 -7.88
CA LEU A 78 -26.68 -4.69 -7.77
C LEU A 78 -26.94 -5.15 -6.32
N GLU A 79 -26.34 -4.48 -5.33
CA GLU A 79 -26.58 -4.75 -3.91
C GLU A 79 -28.06 -4.54 -3.55
N ASN A 80 -28.66 -3.43 -4.00
CA ASN A 80 -30.08 -3.17 -3.81
C ASN A 80 -30.98 -4.21 -4.48
N GLU A 81 -30.65 -4.64 -5.71
CA GLU A 81 -31.38 -5.69 -6.41
C GLU A 81 -31.29 -7.05 -5.70
N LEU A 82 -30.11 -7.39 -5.16
CA LEU A 82 -29.92 -8.60 -4.36
C LEU A 82 -30.72 -8.56 -3.06
N ASP A 83 -30.80 -7.42 -2.39
CA ASP A 83 -31.63 -7.24 -1.20
C ASP A 83 -33.13 -7.39 -1.53
N LEU A 84 -33.57 -6.88 -2.69
CA LEU A 84 -34.93 -7.13 -3.17
C LEU A 84 -35.17 -8.63 -3.41
N ILE A 85 -34.24 -9.33 -4.06
CA ILE A 85 -34.35 -10.79 -4.28
C ILE A 85 -34.40 -11.53 -2.95
N LYS A 86 -33.54 -11.19 -1.98
CA LYS A 86 -33.53 -11.77 -0.64
C LYS A 86 -34.87 -11.55 0.07
N THR A 87 -35.44 -10.36 -0.06
CA THR A 87 -36.76 -10.02 0.48
C THR A 87 -37.86 -10.85 -0.18
N LEU A 88 -37.85 -10.95 -1.51
CA LEU A 88 -38.81 -11.75 -2.27
C LEU A 88 -38.72 -13.24 -1.91
N LEU A 89 -37.52 -13.80 -1.78
CA LEU A 89 -37.30 -15.19 -1.36
C LEU A 89 -37.81 -15.45 0.06
N LYS A 90 -37.53 -14.56 1.01
CA LYS A 90 -38.07 -14.65 2.38
C LYS A 90 -39.60 -14.63 2.39
N ASN A 91 -40.21 -13.71 1.63
CA ASN A 91 -41.66 -13.61 1.54
C ASN A 91 -42.28 -14.82 0.84
N MET A 92 -41.61 -15.40 -0.16
CA MET A 92 -42.07 -16.58 -0.88
C MET A 92 -42.04 -17.85 0.00
N GLY A 93 -41.02 -17.99 0.87
CA GLY A 93 -40.97 -19.05 1.88
C GLY A 93 -42.07 -18.95 2.95
N GLN A 94 -42.59 -17.75 3.22
CA GLN A 94 -43.69 -17.54 4.15
C GLN A 94 -45.06 -17.91 3.55
N ILE A 95 -45.25 -17.80 2.22
CA ILE A 95 -46.52 -18.12 1.56
C ILE A 95 -46.82 -19.64 1.60
N SER A 96 -45.80 -20.50 1.72
CA SER A 96 -45.98 -21.95 1.86
C SER A 96 -46.44 -22.44 3.24
N SER A 97 -46.46 -21.58 4.28
CA SER A 97 -46.76 -21.99 5.66
C SER A 97 -48.16 -21.63 6.19
N ILE A 98 -49.05 -21.07 5.36
CA ILE A 98 -50.44 -20.83 5.77
C ILE A 98 -51.27 -22.12 5.61
N LYS A 99 -50.91 -23.16 6.37
CA LYS A 99 -51.77 -24.29 6.77
C LYS A 99 -51.12 -25.10 7.89
N LYS A 100 -51.04 -24.53 9.10
CA LYS A 100 -51.49 -25.13 10.38
C LYS A 100 -50.99 -24.32 11.57
N GLU A 101 -51.95 -24.02 12.44
CA GLU A 101 -51.89 -23.84 13.90
C GLU A 101 -50.61 -23.34 14.57
N VAL A 102 -50.75 -22.14 15.17
CA VAL A 102 -50.25 -21.70 16.48
C VAL A 102 -49.26 -22.64 17.19
N GLU A 103 -47.98 -22.27 17.16
CA GLU A 103 -47.11 -22.41 18.32
C GLU A 103 -46.07 -21.29 18.33
N ASN A 104 -45.96 -20.58 19.46
CA ASN A 104 -44.97 -19.55 19.68
C ASN A 104 -43.59 -20.20 19.84
N SER A 105 -42.81 -20.25 18.76
CA SER A 105 -41.36 -20.30 18.85
C SER A 105 -40.80 -19.39 17.77
N VAL A 106 -40.22 -18.28 18.21
CA VAL A 106 -39.32 -17.48 17.37
C VAL A 106 -38.12 -18.38 17.09
N ASP A 107 -38.11 -19.08 15.96
CA ASP A 107 -36.90 -19.67 15.41
C ASP A 107 -35.97 -18.52 15.03
N ARG A 108 -35.13 -18.12 15.98
CA ARG A 108 -33.93 -17.35 15.70
C ARG A 108 -33.07 -18.23 14.81
N ASP A 109 -32.64 -17.68 13.69
CA ASP A 109 -31.65 -18.32 12.82
C ASP A 109 -30.34 -18.51 13.62
N GLU A 110 -30.18 -19.68 14.24
CA GLU A 110 -29.07 -20.01 15.15
C GLU A 110 -27.71 -19.88 14.43
N THR A 111 -27.68 -20.07 13.11
CA THR A 111 -26.47 -20.07 12.30
C THR A 111 -25.75 -18.73 12.27
N ALA A 112 -26.48 -17.61 12.24
CA ALA A 112 -25.91 -16.26 12.24
C ALA A 112 -25.40 -15.86 13.64
N THR A 113 -26.05 -16.36 14.69
CA THR A 113 -25.65 -16.12 16.09
C THR A 113 -24.37 -16.91 16.41
N SER A 114 -24.29 -18.17 15.98
CA SER A 114 -23.10 -19.01 16.19
C SER A 114 -21.84 -18.49 15.49
N LYS A 115 -21.94 -17.98 14.25
CA LYS A 115 -20.76 -17.43 13.54
C LYS A 115 -20.24 -16.14 14.19
N LYS A 116 -21.14 -15.28 14.66
CA LYS A 116 -20.77 -14.06 15.39
C LYS A 116 -20.06 -14.39 16.71
N GLU A 117 -20.59 -15.36 17.47
CA GLU A 117 -19.95 -15.84 18.70
C GLU A 117 -18.58 -16.49 18.42
N LEU A 118 -18.46 -17.25 17.34
CA LEU A 118 -17.19 -17.87 16.93
C LEU A 118 -16.11 -16.82 16.63
N ILE A 119 -16.43 -15.78 15.85
CA ILE A 119 -15.51 -14.67 15.55
C ILE A 119 -15.10 -13.95 16.83
N PHE A 120 -16.03 -13.72 17.76
CA PHE A 120 -15.70 -13.09 19.03
C PHE A 120 -14.80 -13.95 19.91
N ASN A 121 -15.06 -15.25 19.98
CA ASN A 121 -14.25 -16.17 20.75
C ASN A 121 -12.82 -16.27 20.19
N GLN A 122 -12.67 -16.31 18.85
CA GLN A 122 -11.36 -16.29 18.21
C GLN A 122 -10.60 -14.98 18.46
N LEU A 123 -11.29 -13.83 18.36
CA LEU A 123 -10.67 -12.52 18.59
C LEU A 123 -10.30 -12.31 20.06
N ASN A 124 -11.15 -12.72 21.01
CA ASN A 124 -10.84 -12.64 22.44
C ASN A 124 -9.74 -13.62 22.83
N GLY A 125 -9.78 -14.86 22.32
CA GLY A 125 -8.71 -15.84 22.52
C GLY A 125 -7.38 -15.32 21.99
N LEU A 126 -7.35 -14.76 20.78
CA LEU A 126 -6.14 -14.14 20.24
C LEU A 126 -5.66 -12.97 21.10
N LYS A 127 -6.57 -12.16 21.66
CA LYS A 127 -6.19 -11.04 22.52
C LYS A 127 -5.55 -11.51 23.83
N GLU A 128 -6.06 -12.59 24.41
CA GLU A 128 -5.48 -13.22 25.61
C GLU A 128 -4.13 -13.86 25.28
N ASP A 129 -4.05 -14.62 24.19
CA ASP A 129 -2.82 -15.29 23.75
C ASP A 129 -1.72 -14.27 23.41
N LEU A 130 -2.08 -13.09 22.90
CA LEU A 130 -1.12 -12.03 22.61
C LEU A 130 -0.38 -11.52 23.84
N GLU A 131 -0.90 -11.70 25.07
CA GLU A 131 -0.16 -11.33 26.29
C GLU A 131 1.10 -12.19 26.48
N ASP A 132 1.04 -13.47 26.09
CA ASP A 132 2.09 -14.47 26.30
C ASP A 132 2.86 -14.88 25.04
N LEU A 133 2.37 -14.50 23.85
CA LEU A 133 3.01 -14.77 22.56
C LEU A 133 3.97 -13.66 22.13
N ASP A 134 5.17 -14.08 21.71
CA ASP A 134 6.18 -13.21 21.08
C ASP A 134 6.33 -13.44 19.57
N ASP A 135 5.85 -14.58 19.05
CA ASP A 135 6.07 -14.99 17.65
C ASP A 135 4.94 -14.53 16.71
N PRO A 136 5.22 -13.63 15.74
CA PRO A 136 4.27 -13.20 14.73
C PRO A 136 3.69 -14.33 13.87
N LEU A 137 4.41 -15.44 13.70
CA LEU A 137 4.01 -16.55 12.83
C LEU A 137 2.81 -17.34 13.38
N ILE A 138 2.61 -17.33 14.69
CA ILE A 138 1.49 -18.01 15.36
C ILE A 138 0.21 -17.17 15.21
N VAL A 139 0.34 -15.84 15.23
CA VAL A 139 -0.78 -14.90 15.18
C VAL A 139 -1.39 -14.81 13.78
N LYS A 140 -0.56 -14.94 12.75
CA LYS A 140 -0.98 -14.86 11.35
C LYS A 140 -2.13 -15.81 10.96
N PRO A 141 -2.04 -17.15 11.15
CA PRO A 141 -3.09 -18.07 10.73
C PRO A 141 -4.42 -17.80 11.45
N ILE A 142 -4.37 -17.32 12.69
CA ILE A 142 -5.55 -16.96 13.46
C ILE A 142 -6.23 -15.73 12.84
N LEU A 143 -5.46 -14.71 12.48
CA LEU A 143 -5.98 -13.53 11.78
C LEU A 143 -6.52 -13.85 10.38
N GLU A 144 -5.89 -14.77 9.65
CA GLU A 144 -6.39 -15.23 8.35
C GLU A 144 -7.72 -15.94 8.47
N GLN A 145 -7.87 -16.83 9.46
CA GLN A 145 -9.14 -17.51 9.73
C GLN A 145 -10.24 -16.54 10.14
N VAL A 146 -9.96 -15.63 11.08
CA VAL A 146 -10.90 -14.58 11.51
C VAL A 146 -11.31 -13.70 10.33
N LYS A 147 -10.40 -13.40 9.41
CA LYS A 147 -10.71 -12.63 8.19
C LYS A 147 -11.74 -13.35 7.33
N GLU A 148 -11.57 -14.65 7.12
CA GLU A 148 -12.51 -15.45 6.33
C GLU A 148 -13.88 -15.52 7.02
N ASP A 149 -13.90 -15.78 8.33
CA ASP A 149 -15.13 -15.86 9.12
C ASP A 149 -15.88 -14.51 9.12
N ILE A 150 -15.18 -13.37 9.22
CA ILE A 150 -15.77 -12.03 9.08
C ILE A 150 -16.28 -11.78 7.66
N PHE A 151 -15.60 -12.28 6.64
CA PHE A 151 -16.06 -12.16 5.25
C PHE A 151 -17.36 -12.92 5.05
N GLU A 152 -17.45 -14.17 5.53
CA GLU A 152 -18.69 -14.95 5.48
C GLU A 152 -19.82 -14.30 6.28
N PHE A 153 -19.50 -13.68 7.42
CA PHE A 153 -20.51 -13.06 8.30
C PHE A 153 -21.01 -11.70 7.77
N THR A 154 -20.14 -10.89 7.16
CA THR A 154 -20.45 -9.48 6.83
C THR A 154 -20.39 -9.12 5.34
N GLY A 155 -19.87 -10.01 4.48
CA GLY A 155 -19.85 -9.82 3.02
C GLY A 155 -18.82 -8.83 2.48
N GLY A 156 -17.86 -8.35 3.29
CA GLY A 156 -16.80 -7.46 2.80
C GLY A 156 -16.70 -6.13 3.56
N HIS A 157 -16.21 -6.15 4.81
CA HIS A 157 -16.08 -4.94 5.62
C HIS A 157 -14.68 -4.32 5.55
N ARG A 158 -14.56 -3.00 5.77
CA ARG A 158 -13.30 -2.29 6.10
C ARG A 158 -12.40 -3.02 7.12
N ILE A 159 -12.98 -3.82 8.01
CA ILE A 159 -12.24 -4.65 8.98
C ILE A 159 -11.33 -5.66 8.26
N LEU A 160 -11.78 -6.28 7.16
CA LEU A 160 -10.98 -7.23 6.37
C LEU A 160 -9.72 -6.60 5.79
N TYR A 161 -9.84 -5.35 5.35
CA TYR A 161 -8.69 -4.58 4.86
C TYR A 161 -7.71 -4.29 6.00
N GLU A 162 -8.21 -3.86 7.17
CA GLU A 162 -7.37 -3.59 8.34
C GLU A 162 -6.65 -4.86 8.83
N ILE A 163 -7.34 -6.01 8.88
CA ILE A 163 -6.72 -7.31 9.20
C ILE A 163 -5.65 -7.66 8.16
N SER A 164 -5.91 -7.45 6.87
CA SER A 164 -4.92 -7.73 5.80
C SER A 164 -3.68 -6.84 5.91
N GLN A 165 -3.84 -5.57 6.26
CA GLN A 165 -2.70 -4.67 6.52
C GLN A 165 -1.88 -5.15 7.72
N PHE A 166 -2.54 -5.61 8.78
CA PHE A 166 -1.86 -6.21 9.94
C PHE A 166 -1.11 -7.49 9.59
N ILE A 167 -1.71 -8.39 8.82
CA ILE A 167 -1.04 -9.61 8.34
C ILE A 167 0.21 -9.26 7.52
N ASN A 168 0.11 -8.26 6.63
CA ASN A 168 1.27 -7.80 5.86
C ASN A 168 2.37 -7.23 6.74
N ARG A 169 2.02 -6.49 7.80
CA ARG A 169 3.00 -5.98 8.77
C ARG A 169 3.65 -7.12 9.54
N LEU A 170 2.88 -8.11 10.01
CA LEU A 170 3.41 -9.29 10.68
C LEU A 170 4.37 -10.10 9.79
N ASN A 171 4.17 -10.12 8.46
CA ASN A 171 5.11 -10.76 7.54
C ASN A 171 6.46 -10.03 7.41
N LEU A 172 6.51 -8.74 7.76
CA LEU A 172 7.71 -7.90 7.67
C LEU A 172 8.44 -7.78 9.02
N SER A 173 7.77 -8.14 10.12
CA SER A 173 8.29 -8.00 11.48
C SER A 173 8.93 -9.29 11.97
N SER A 174 9.99 -9.14 12.77
CA SER A 174 10.72 -10.28 13.35
C SER A 174 10.17 -10.65 14.73
N SER A 175 9.54 -9.70 15.42
CA SER A 175 8.93 -9.87 16.74
C SER A 175 7.62 -9.09 16.87
N LEU A 176 6.73 -9.53 17.76
CA LEU A 176 5.53 -8.77 18.13
C LEU A 176 5.84 -7.52 18.97
N ASP A 177 7.02 -7.47 19.59
CA ASP A 177 7.53 -6.30 20.32
C ASP A 177 8.18 -5.25 19.41
N ASP A 178 8.31 -5.54 18.10
CA ASP A 178 8.81 -4.55 17.16
C ASP A 178 7.87 -3.33 17.12
N LEU A 179 8.46 -2.15 16.90
CA LEU A 179 7.70 -0.91 16.80
C LEU A 179 6.90 -0.86 15.49
N MET A 180 5.72 -0.25 15.57
CA MET A 180 4.87 -0.02 14.38
C MET A 180 5.50 0.96 13.39
N ASP A 181 6.37 1.85 13.88
CA ASP A 181 7.22 2.74 13.11
C ASP A 181 8.61 2.72 13.75
N GLU A 182 9.61 2.26 13.00
CA GLU A 182 10.99 2.14 13.49
C GLU A 182 11.68 3.51 13.63
N GLU A 183 11.18 4.54 12.94
CA GLU A 183 11.73 5.90 12.98
C GLU A 183 11.13 6.75 14.11
N ASP A 184 10.01 6.30 14.71
CA ASP A 184 9.33 6.98 15.82
C ASP A 184 9.48 6.20 17.13
N SER A 185 10.31 6.72 18.04
CA SER A 185 10.52 6.14 19.38
C SER A 185 9.30 6.19 20.30
N THR A 186 8.24 6.91 19.92
CA THR A 186 6.95 6.95 20.63
C THR A 186 5.92 6.00 20.05
N SER A 187 6.29 5.28 18.98
CA SER A 187 5.45 4.27 18.35
C SER A 187 5.14 3.14 19.32
N ILE A 188 3.92 2.61 19.23
CA ILE A 188 3.50 1.45 20.02
C ILE A 188 4.03 0.17 19.37
N THR A 189 4.21 -0.87 20.19
CA THR A 189 4.58 -2.20 19.68
C THR A 189 3.44 -2.78 18.84
N ILE A 190 3.80 -3.64 17.89
CA ILE A 190 2.83 -4.34 17.04
C ILE A 190 1.80 -5.09 17.89
N LYS A 191 2.25 -5.73 18.97
CA LYS A 191 1.43 -6.38 19.99
C LYS A 191 0.34 -5.45 20.55
N ASN A 192 0.73 -4.30 21.09
CA ASN A 192 -0.20 -3.34 21.67
C ASN A 192 -1.18 -2.79 20.63
N GLN A 193 -0.70 -2.47 19.43
CA GLN A 193 -1.57 -1.99 18.37
C GLN A 193 -2.56 -3.06 17.92
N LEU A 194 -2.14 -4.33 17.86
CA LEU A 194 -3.02 -5.43 17.51
C LEU A 194 -4.10 -5.64 18.57
N MET A 195 -3.77 -5.57 19.87
CA MET A 195 -4.76 -5.66 20.96
C MET A 195 -5.80 -4.53 20.89
N GLU A 196 -5.37 -3.30 20.61
CA GLU A 196 -6.27 -2.17 20.41
C GLU A 196 -7.19 -2.39 19.20
N LYS A 197 -6.62 -2.90 18.10
CA LYS A 197 -7.36 -3.15 16.86
C LYS A 197 -8.37 -4.28 17.00
N ILE A 198 -8.01 -5.37 17.69
CA ILE A 198 -8.94 -6.44 18.04
C ILE A 198 -10.12 -5.87 18.83
N THR A 199 -9.86 -5.04 19.85
CA THR A 199 -10.91 -4.40 20.65
C THR A 199 -11.81 -3.51 19.78
N PHE A 200 -11.22 -2.74 18.87
CA PHE A 200 -11.96 -1.92 17.90
C PHE A 200 -12.82 -2.77 16.95
N TRP A 201 -12.30 -3.87 16.43
CA TRP A 201 -13.04 -4.77 15.54
C TRP A 201 -14.21 -5.43 16.26
N ILE A 202 -14.02 -5.92 17.49
CA ILE A 202 -15.08 -6.48 18.33
C ILE A 202 -16.20 -5.45 18.51
N ASN A 203 -15.86 -4.23 18.93
CA ASN A 203 -16.85 -3.17 19.14
C ASN A 203 -17.61 -2.86 17.84
N LYS A 204 -16.90 -2.76 16.72
CA LYS A 204 -17.52 -2.45 15.42
C LYS A 204 -18.46 -3.55 14.92
N LEU A 205 -18.15 -4.81 15.21
CA LEU A 205 -19.02 -5.95 14.94
C LEU A 205 -20.23 -6.03 15.90
N MET A 206 -20.13 -5.43 17.10
CA MET A 206 -21.23 -5.34 18.08
C MET A 206 -22.30 -4.31 17.70
N PHE A 207 -21.91 -3.15 17.16
CA PHE A 207 -22.85 -2.05 16.88
C PHE A 207 -23.65 -2.20 15.57
N LYS A 208 -23.32 -3.16 14.73
CA LYS A 208 -24.04 -3.43 13.48
C LYS A 208 -25.10 -4.51 13.74
N ASN A 209 -26.25 -4.09 14.27
CA ASN A 209 -27.51 -4.84 14.27
C ASN A 209 -28.46 -4.23 13.24
#